data_AF-A0A941W2W6-F1
#
_entry.id   AF-A0A941W2W6-F1
#
_cell.length_a   1.000
_cell.length_b   1.000
_cell.length_c   1.000
_cell.angle_alpha   90.00
_cell.angle_beta   90.00
_cell.angle_gamma   90.00
#
_symmetry.space_group_name_H-M   'P 1'
#
loop_
_entity.id
_entity.type
_entity.pdbx_description
1 polymer ?
#
loop_
_entity_poly.entity_id
_entity_poly.type
_entity_poly.pdbx_seq_one_letter_code
_entity_poly.pdbx_strand_id
1 'polypeptide(L)'
;MNFDTQIITKCTLGFFMGISAGLLFRYFLFRILLFAAIPIVALLVLDYTNMFSIDWFFLNDKWDKAIVFLTPTAINIYSYLSNHILIGLIPGILIGLTSGFFFMRR
;
A
#
# COMPACT_ATOMS: atom_id res chain seq x y z
N MET A 1 20.65 -7.99 -30.71
CA MET A 1 20.57 -7.95 -29.24
C MET A 1 20.01 -9.29 -28.80
N ASN A 2 20.73 -10.04 -27.96
CA ASN A 2 20.32 -11.40 -27.57
C ASN A 2 19.06 -11.36 -26.69
N PHE A 3 18.25 -12.42 -26.79
CA PHE A 3 17.02 -12.60 -26.00
C PHE A 3 17.28 -12.50 -24.49
N ASP A 4 18.39 -13.07 -24.02
CA ASP A 4 18.83 -13.03 -22.62
C ASP A 4 19.13 -11.59 -22.15
N THR A 5 19.74 -10.78 -23.02
CA THR A 5 20.06 -9.38 -22.70
C THR A 5 18.78 -8.54 -22.56
N GLN A 6 17.74 -8.84 -23.33
CA GLN A 6 16.45 -8.14 -23.22
C GLN A 6 15.70 -8.49 -21.93
N ILE A 7 15.74 -9.75 -21.49
CA ILE A 7 15.11 -10.19 -20.24
C ILE A 7 15.79 -9.54 -19.03
N ILE A 8 17.13 -9.58 -18.98
CA ILE A 8 17.90 -8.98 -17.89
C ILE A 8 17.63 -7.47 -17.82
N THR A 9 17.63 -6.78 -18.96
CA THR A 9 17.37 -5.33 -19.01
C THR A 9 15.96 -4.99 -18.51
N LYS A 10 14.93 -5.74 -18.94
CA LYS A 10 13.54 -5.55 -18.48
C LYS A 10 13.39 -5.84 -16.98
N CYS A 11 14.07 -6.88 -16.47
CA CYS A 11 14.07 -7.22 -15.06
C CYS A 11 14.70 -6.11 -14.21
N THR A 12 15.88 -5.64 -14.58
CA THR A 12 16.60 -4.56 -13.87
C THR A 12 15.79 -3.26 -13.85
N LEU A 13 15.18 -2.88 -14.98
CA LEU A 13 14.30 -1.70 -15.05
C LEU A 13 13.07 -1.87 -14.13
N GLY A 14 12.42 -3.04 -14.19
CA GLY A 14 11.30 -3.36 -13.30
C GLY A 14 11.69 -3.27 -11.82
N PHE A 15 12.88 -3.72 -11.47
CA PHE A 15 13.41 -3.68 -10.11
C PHE A 15 13.60 -2.26 -9.59
N PHE A 16 14.28 -1.39 -10.33
CA PHE A 16 14.46 0.00 -9.91
C PHE A 16 13.16 0.80 -9.88
N MET A 17 12.25 0.58 -10.85
CA MET A 17 10.91 1.16 -10.81
C MET A 17 10.08 0.62 -9.63
N GLY A 18 10.25 -0.65 -9.29
CA GLY A 18 9.60 -1.25 -8.13
C GLY A 18 10.06 -0.62 -6.81
N ILE A 19 11.36 -0.35 -6.65
CA ILE A 19 11.89 0.29 -5.43
C ILE A 19 11.29 1.68 -5.23
N SER A 20 11.29 2.52 -6.27
CA SER A 20 10.73 3.87 -6.18
C SER A 20 9.22 3.85 -5.94
N ALA A 21 8.48 2.96 -6.61
CA ALA A 21 7.06 2.75 -6.37
C ALA A 21 6.78 2.28 -4.93
N GLY A 22 7.55 1.33 -4.41
CA GLY A 22 7.42 0.84 -3.04
C GLY A 22 7.69 1.90 -1.98
N LEU A 23 8.70 2.76 -2.19
CA LEU A 23 9.00 3.90 -1.32
C LEU A 23 7.88 4.94 -1.31
N LEU A 24 7.36 5.31 -2.48
CA LEU A 24 6.22 6.22 -2.59
C LEU A 24 4.98 5.62 -1.92
N PHE A 25 4.68 4.35 -2.20
CA PHE A 25 3.54 3.66 -1.61
C PHE A 25 3.63 3.64 -0.08
N ARG A 26 4.82 3.39 0.49
CA ARG A 26 5.04 3.47 1.94
C ARG A 26 4.71 4.86 2.50
N TYR A 27 5.19 5.92 1.85
CA TYR A 27 4.95 7.29 2.30
C TYR A 27 3.45 7.64 2.28
N PHE A 28 2.77 7.28 1.19
CA PHE A 28 1.33 7.47 1.06
C PHE A 28 0.55 6.64 2.08
N LEU A 29 0.89 5.36 2.24
CA LEU A 29 0.22 4.45 3.17
C LEU A 29 0.39 4.91 4.62
N PHE A 30 1.57 5.39 5.01
CA PHE A 30 1.80 5.98 6.33
C PHE A 30 0.94 7.23 6.56
N ARG A 31 0.87 8.15 5.60
CA ARG A 31 0.00 9.33 5.72
C ARG A 31 -1.46 8.95 5.83
N ILE A 32 -1.94 8.04 4.99
CA ILE A 32 -3.34 7.57 5.00
C ILE A 32 -3.67 6.92 6.34
N LEU A 33 -2.81 6.02 6.83
CA LEU A 33 -2.97 5.40 8.15
C LEU A 33 -2.99 6.43 9.28
N LEU A 34 -2.13 7.44 9.22
CA LEU A 34 -2.08 8.50 10.23
C LEU A 34 -3.37 9.33 10.22
N PHE A 35 -3.85 9.72 9.04
CA PHE A 35 -5.12 10.44 8.89
C PHE A 35 -6.34 9.59 9.28
N ALA A 36 -6.29 8.27 9.10
CA ALA A 36 -7.35 7.37 9.57
C ALA A 36 -7.28 7.11 11.08
N ALA A 37 -6.08 7.04 11.65
CA ALA A 37 -5.88 6.77 13.07
C ALA A 37 -6.37 7.92 13.96
N ILE A 38 -6.13 9.18 13.57
CA ILE A 38 -6.58 10.35 14.34
C ILE A 38 -8.07 10.31 14.69
N PRO A 39 -9.01 10.20 13.72
CA PRO A 39 -10.44 10.17 14.02
C PRO A 39 -10.85 8.90 14.76
N ILE A 40 -10.23 7.74 14.49
CA ILE A 40 -10.52 6.49 15.22
C ILE A 40 -10.16 6.64 16.70
N VAL A 41 -8.99 7.19 17.01
CA VAL A 41 -8.55 7.44 18.39
C VAL A 41 -9.45 8.48 19.05
N ALA A 42 -9.84 9.55 18.34
CA ALA A 42 -10.78 10.55 18.86
C ALA A 42 -12.15 9.94 19.20
N LEU A 43 -12.68 9.07 18.34
CA LEU A 43 -13.92 8.33 18.59
C LEU A 43 -13.77 7.41 19.82
N LEU A 44 -12.68 6.64 19.91
CA LEU A 44 -12.38 5.80 21.07
C LEU A 44 -12.35 6.59 22.38
N VAL A 45 -11.76 7.79 22.39
CA VAL A 45 -11.70 8.64 23.57
C VAL A 45 -13.09 9.16 23.95
N LEU A 46 -13.92 9.57 22.97
CA LEU A 46 -15.28 10.06 23.22
C LEU A 46 -16.23 8.96 23.73
N ASP A 47 -16.06 7.73 23.25
CA ASP A 47 -16.80 6.56 23.72
C ASP A 47 -16.35 6.18 25.13
N TYR A 48 -15.03 6.19 25.38
CA TYR A 48 -14.45 5.89 26.69
C TYR A 48 -14.89 6.89 27.78
N THR A 49 -15.01 8.17 27.45
CA THR A 49 -15.50 9.20 28.39
C THR A 49 -17.02 9.19 28.54
N ASN A 50 -17.74 8.28 27.86
CA ASN A 50 -19.21 8.23 27.80
C ASN A 50 -19.86 9.57 27.41
N MET A 51 -19.13 10.44 26.71
CA MET A 51 -19.67 11.72 26.24
C MET A 51 -20.63 11.52 25.07
N PHE A 52 -20.37 10.53 24.23
CA PHE A 52 -21.23 10.11 23.11
C PHE A 52 -21.17 8.59 22.95
N SER A 53 -22.34 7.97 22.75
CA SER A 53 -22.42 6.54 22.39
C SER A 53 -22.13 6.37 20.91
N ILE A 54 -21.04 5.65 20.58
CA ILE A 54 -20.63 5.43 19.19
C ILE A 54 -21.14 4.07 18.71
N ASP A 55 -21.89 4.08 17.59
CA ASP A 55 -22.33 2.85 16.94
C ASP A 55 -21.20 2.24 16.09
N TRP A 56 -20.44 1.36 16.73
CA TRP A 56 -19.35 0.60 16.12
C TRP A 56 -19.81 -0.33 14.99
N PHE A 57 -21.06 -0.79 15.00
CA PHE A 57 -21.59 -1.69 13.97
C PHE A 57 -21.84 -0.95 12.65
N PHE A 58 -22.37 0.27 12.73
CA PHE A 58 -22.54 1.15 11.57
C PHE A 58 -21.20 1.58 10.95
N LEU A 59 -20.18 1.80 11.78
CA LEU A 59 -18.81 2.06 11.31
C LEU A 59 -18.24 0.87 10.54
N ASN A 60 -18.44 -0.35 11.04
CA ASN A 60 -17.93 -1.57 10.40
C ASN A 60 -18.52 -1.78 8.99
N ASP A 61 -19.85 -1.63 8.84
CA ASP A 61 -20.52 -1.75 7.53
C ASP A 61 -20.02 -0.72 6.49
N LYS A 62 -19.65 0.48 6.94
CA LYS A 62 -19.05 1.50 6.06
C LYS A 62 -17.63 1.15 5.61
N TRP A 63 -16.83 0.57 6.51
CA TRP A 63 -15.48 0.11 6.18
C TRP A 63 -15.49 -1.05 5.19
N ASP A 64 -16.37 -2.03 5.37
CA ASP A 64 -16.52 -3.16 4.44
C ASP A 64 -16.89 -2.70 3.02
N LYS A 65 -17.82 -1.75 2.90
CA LYS A 65 -18.20 -1.17 1.60
C LYS A 65 -17.03 -0.44 0.92
N ALA A 66 -16.18 0.24 1.68
CA ALA A 66 -15.00 0.92 1.15
C ALA A 66 -13.96 -0.08 0.62
N ILE A 67 -13.77 -1.22 1.29
CA ILE A 67 -12.86 -2.30 0.85
C ILE A 67 -13.37 -2.90 -0.47
N VAL A 68 -14.66 -3.22 -0.56
CA VAL A 68 -15.29 -3.76 -1.79
C VAL A 68 -15.12 -2.82 -2.99
N PHE A 69 -15.17 -1.50 -2.76
CA PHE A 69 -14.97 -0.49 -3.80
C PHE A 69 -13.52 -0.42 -4.33
N LEU A 70 -12.53 -0.74 -3.49
CA LEU A 70 -11.10 -0.71 -3.84
C LEU A 70 -10.62 -1.97 -4.57
N THR A 71 -11.33 -3.09 -4.43
CA THR A 71 -10.98 -4.37 -5.05
C THR A 71 -10.85 -4.32 -6.59
N PRO A 72 -11.81 -3.76 -7.36
CA PRO A 72 -11.73 -3.77 -8.82
C PRO A 72 -10.60 -2.88 -9.37
N THR A 73 -10.29 -1.77 -8.71
CA THR A 73 -9.18 -0.89 -9.13
C THR A 73 -7.82 -1.56 -8.88
N ALA A 74 -7.66 -2.28 -7.76
CA ALA A 74 -6.46 -3.07 -7.48
C ALA A 74 -6.24 -4.17 -8.53
N ILE A 75 -7.30 -4.87 -8.94
CA ILE A 75 -7.24 -5.93 -9.96
C ILE A 75 -6.83 -5.36 -11.32
N ASN A 76 -7.37 -4.20 -11.71
CA ASN A 76 -7.01 -3.56 -12.99
C ASN A 76 -5.55 -3.11 -13.03
N ILE A 77 -5.03 -2.57 -11.92
CA ILE A 77 -3.62 -2.20 -11.79
C ILE A 77 -2.72 -3.43 -11.91
N TYR A 78 -3.09 -4.53 -11.25
CA TYR A 78 -2.36 -5.79 -11.32
C TYR A 78 -2.34 -6.37 -12.75
N SER A 79 -3.49 -6.36 -13.42
CA SER A 79 -3.61 -6.81 -14.82
C SER A 79 -2.76 -5.97 -15.78
N TYR A 80 -2.71 -4.64 -15.60
CA TYR A 80 -1.86 -3.75 -16.39
C TYR A 80 -0.36 -4.01 -16.19
N LEU A 81 0.06 -4.30 -14.95
CA LEU A 81 1.45 -4.60 -14.60
C LEU A 81 1.91 -5.99 -15.04
N SER A 82 0.96 -6.92 -15.25
CA SER A 82 1.20 -8.34 -15.51
C SER A 82 2.04 -8.66 -16.75
N ASN A 83 2.10 -7.76 -17.74
CA ASN A 83 2.55 -8.20 -19.05
C ASN A 83 4.06 -8.45 -19.16
N HIS A 84 4.97 -7.61 -18.63
CA HIS A 84 6.42 -7.86 -18.85
C HIS A 84 7.40 -7.33 -17.79
N ILE A 85 6.93 -6.73 -16.69
CA ILE A 85 7.78 -5.99 -15.72
C ILE A 85 7.72 -6.60 -14.30
N LEU A 86 6.75 -7.48 -14.02
CA LEU A 86 6.52 -8.08 -12.69
C LEU A 86 7.75 -8.78 -12.08
N ILE A 87 8.58 -9.41 -12.91
CA ILE A 87 9.73 -10.22 -12.45
C ILE A 87 10.72 -9.37 -11.62
N GLY A 88 10.95 -8.13 -12.03
CA GLY A 88 11.76 -7.17 -11.27
C GLY A 88 10.93 -6.31 -10.31
N LEU A 89 9.71 -5.98 -10.70
CA LEU A 89 8.89 -4.99 -9.99
C LEU A 89 8.37 -5.48 -8.65
N ILE A 90 7.95 -6.75 -8.53
CA ILE A 90 7.52 -7.33 -7.25
C ILE A 90 8.66 -7.29 -6.21
N PRO A 91 9.86 -7.85 -6.49
CA PRO A 91 10.96 -7.79 -5.52
C PRO A 91 11.42 -6.35 -5.27
N GLY A 92 11.38 -5.47 -6.29
CA GLY A 92 11.67 -4.05 -6.12
C GLY A 92 10.72 -3.36 -5.14
N ILE A 93 9.40 -3.58 -5.27
CA ILE A 93 8.39 -3.01 -4.36
C ILE A 93 8.58 -3.52 -2.94
N LEU A 94 8.81 -4.83 -2.76
CA LEU A 94 9.04 -5.41 -1.44
C LEU A 94 10.28 -4.81 -0.75
N ILE A 95 11.36 -4.60 -1.49
CA ILE A 95 12.55 -3.91 -0.98
C ILE A 95 12.26 -2.44 -0.70
N GLY A 96 11.55 -1.74 -1.57
CA GLY A 96 11.14 -0.36 -1.34
C GLY A 96 10.32 -0.20 -0.05
N LEU A 97 9.39 -1.11 0.21
CA LEU A 97 8.56 -1.13 1.42
C LEU A 97 9.38 -1.45 2.68
N THR A 98 10.31 -2.40 2.60
CA THR A 98 11.12 -2.85 3.75
C THR A 98 12.33 -1.98 4.04
N SER A 99 12.88 -1.28 3.04
CA SER A 99 14.09 -0.44 3.16
C SER A 99 13.98 0.63 4.24
N GLY A 100 12.76 1.10 4.50
CA GLY A 100 12.49 2.06 5.55
C GLY A 100 12.60 1.55 6.98
N PHE A 101 12.52 0.23 7.21
CA PHE A 101 12.84 -0.38 8.51
C PHE A 101 14.35 -0.33 8.78
N PHE A 102 15.18 -0.36 7.75
CA PHE A 102 16.63 -0.21 7.90
C PHE A 102 17.05 1.24 8.20
N PHE A 103 16.34 2.24 7.67
CA PHE A 103 16.64 3.65 7.94
C PHE A 103 16.12 4.16 9.29
N MET A 104 15.04 3.58 9.84
CA MET A 104 14.54 3.92 11.19
C MET A 104 15.34 3.27 12.33
N ARG A 105 16.32 2.42 12.02
CA ARG A 105 17.17 1.71 13.01
C ARG A 105 18.46 2.45 13.37
N ARG A 106 18.62 3.71 12.96
CA ARG A 106 19.76 4.57 13.29
C ARG A 106 19.33 5.76 14.13
#